data_AF-A0A3Q9I6V4-F1
#
_entry.id   AF-A0A3Q9I6V4-F1
#
_cell.length_a   1.000
_cell.length_b   1.000
_cell.length_c   1.000
_cell.angle_alpha   90.00
_cell.angle_beta   90.00
_cell.angle_gamma   90.00
#
_symmetry.space_group_name_H-M   'P 1'
#
loop_
_entity.id
_entity.type
_entity.pdbx_description
1 polymer ?
#
loop_
_entity_poly.entity_id
_entity_poly.type
_entity_poly.pdbx_seq_one_letter_code
_entity_poly.pdbx_strand_id
1 'polypeptide(L)'
;MYRRCPFIQKIDLDRLENLSRVVEHLRQTMEQEITGMSKDVNRLLQNTEANYSEYYVRTVTQETASLLREIEMLARRLDDQMREKVSGLKYAVSQYAQTDKQVEKLAQTQPSSSLFNHKSPFLAAQWSDITGNSLYGPAKSTTSEPFPFPNFFEQLEAFQR
;
A
#
# COMPACT_ATOMS: atom_id res chain seq x y z
N MET A 1 -32.19 2.05 21.93
CA MET A 1 -31.38 1.65 20.76
C MET A 1 -29.93 1.54 21.20
N TYR A 2 -29.40 0.32 21.35
CA TYR A 2 -27.99 0.11 21.69
C TYR A 2 -27.14 0.30 20.43
N ARG A 3 -26.26 1.30 20.41
CA ARG A 3 -25.21 1.40 19.39
C ARG A 3 -24.22 0.24 19.64
N ARG A 4 -24.22 -0.77 18.77
CA ARG A 4 -23.11 -1.73 18.72
C ARG A 4 -21.86 -0.95 18.33
N CYS A 5 -20.86 -0.90 19.20
CA CYS A 5 -19.53 -0.45 18.79
C CYS A 5 -19.02 -1.40 17.69
N PRO A 6 -18.45 -0.89 16.60
CA PRO A 6 -17.83 -1.75 15.59
C PRO A 6 -16.68 -2.50 16.25
N PHE A 7 -16.64 -3.82 16.06
CA PHE A 7 -15.53 -4.66 16.48
C PHE A 7 -14.32 -4.22 15.66
N ILE A 8 -13.32 -3.60 16.30
CA ILE A 8 -12.07 -3.23 15.63
C ILE A 8 -11.40 -4.54 15.22
N GLN A 9 -11.37 -4.81 13.91
CA GLN A 9 -10.72 -6.00 13.38
C GLN A 9 -9.21 -5.87 13.63
N LYS A 10 -8.66 -6.76 14.47
CA LYS A 10 -7.22 -6.83 14.71
C LYS A 10 -6.53 -7.25 13.41
N ILE A 11 -5.66 -6.41 12.90
CA ILE A 11 -4.91 -6.67 11.67
C ILE A 11 -3.70 -7.54 12.02
N ASP A 12 -3.48 -8.57 11.20
CA ASP A 12 -2.31 -9.43 11.30
C ASP A 12 -1.11 -8.75 10.64
N LEU A 13 -0.32 -8.06 11.46
CA LEU A 13 0.87 -7.31 11.01
C LEU A 13 1.97 -8.24 10.50
N ASP A 14 2.12 -9.42 11.08
CA ASP A 14 3.13 -10.41 10.69
C ASP A 14 2.85 -10.90 9.26
N ARG A 15 1.58 -11.14 8.94
CA ARG A 15 1.17 -11.51 7.58
C ARG A 15 1.44 -10.39 6.58
N LEU A 16 1.21 -9.13 6.95
CA LEU A 16 1.44 -7.97 6.09
C LEU A 16 2.94 -7.74 5.83
N GLU A 17 3.77 -7.91 6.87
CA GLU A 17 5.22 -7.84 6.75
C GLU A 17 5.77 -8.98 5.90
N ASN A 18 5.28 -10.20 6.10
CA ASN A 18 5.67 -11.35 5.28
C ASN A 18 5.34 -11.12 3.80
N LEU A 19 4.14 -10.59 3.50
CA LEU A 19 3.77 -10.23 2.12
C LEU A 19 4.75 -9.20 1.53
N SER A 20 5.12 -8.17 2.28
CA SER A 20 6.12 -7.18 1.84
C SER A 20 7.45 -7.84 1.48
N ARG A 21 7.93 -8.78 2.31
CA ARG A 21 9.19 -9.51 2.08
C ARG A 21 9.12 -10.41 0.85
N VAL A 22 8.01 -11.13 0.67
CA VAL A 22 7.81 -12.02 -0.49
C VAL A 22 7.77 -11.22 -1.79
N VAL A 23 7.06 -10.09 -1.82
CA VAL A 23 7.00 -9.23 -3.02
C VAL A 23 8.36 -8.63 -3.33
N GLU A 24 9.11 -8.18 -2.32
CA GLU A 24 10.46 -7.66 -2.50
C GLU A 24 11.43 -8.73 -3.03
N HIS A 25 11.32 -9.97 -2.53
CA HIS A 25 12.12 -11.08 -3.04
C HIS A 25 11.79 -11.39 -4.49
N LEU A 26 10.50 -11.48 -4.84
CA LEU A 26 10.04 -11.69 -6.22
C LEU A 26 10.58 -10.62 -7.17
N ARG A 27 10.52 -9.35 -6.74
CA ARG A 27 11.07 -8.21 -7.48
C ARG A 27 12.55 -8.41 -7.80
N GLN A 28 13.35 -8.76 -6.81
CA GLN A 28 14.79 -8.98 -6.96
C GLN A 28 15.10 -10.18 -7.86
N THR A 29 14.37 -11.29 -7.72
CA THR A 29 14.54 -12.46 -8.60
C THR A 29 14.23 -12.10 -10.04
N MET A 30 13.12 -11.40 -10.29
CA MET A 30 12.73 -10.98 -11.63
C MET A 30 13.80 -10.06 -12.27
N GLU A 31 14.32 -9.09 -11.51
CA GLU A 31 15.39 -8.20 -11.96
C GLU A 31 16.65 -8.98 -12.38
N GLN A 32 17.05 -9.97 -11.59
CA GLN A 32 18.20 -10.82 -11.89
C GLN A 32 17.99 -11.67 -13.15
N GLU A 33 16.85 -12.36 -13.25
CA GLU A 33 16.54 -13.23 -14.38
C GLU A 33 16.47 -12.44 -15.70
N ILE A 34 15.83 -11.27 -15.69
CA ILE A 34 15.70 -10.44 -16.88
C ILE A 34 17.05 -9.86 -17.30
N THR A 35 17.90 -9.48 -16.34
CA THR A 35 19.27 -9.04 -16.62
C THR A 35 20.11 -10.17 -17.21
N GLY A 36 19.98 -11.39 -16.69
CA GLY A 36 20.67 -12.58 -17.22
C GLY A 36 20.24 -12.88 -18.65
N MET A 37 18.93 -13.01 -18.87
CA MET A 37 18.33 -13.23 -20.18
C MET A 37 18.75 -12.17 -21.20
N SER A 38 18.71 -10.88 -20.84
CA SER A 38 19.12 -9.78 -21.73
C SER A 38 20.57 -9.92 -22.17
N LYS A 39 21.49 -10.26 -21.25
CA LYS A 39 22.89 -10.48 -21.60
C LYS A 39 23.06 -11.66 -22.56
N ASP A 40 22.37 -12.77 -22.30
CA ASP A 40 22.47 -13.96 -23.14
C ASP A 40 21.91 -13.73 -24.55
N VAL A 41 20.74 -13.11 -24.66
CA VAL A 41 20.12 -12.79 -25.95
C VAL A 41 20.99 -11.78 -26.72
N ASN A 42 21.47 -10.71 -26.09
CA ASN A 42 22.34 -9.75 -26.75
C ASN A 42 23.64 -10.38 -27.27
N ARG A 43 24.26 -11.28 -26.47
CA ARG A 43 25.44 -12.03 -26.91
C ARG A 43 25.12 -12.91 -28.13
N LEU A 44 23.99 -13.60 -28.12
CA LEU A 44 23.58 -14.44 -29.23
C LEU A 44 23.30 -13.62 -30.50
N LEU A 45 22.65 -12.47 -30.36
CA LEU A 45 22.40 -11.54 -31.47
C LEU A 45 23.70 -11.04 -32.09
N GLN A 46 24.64 -10.56 -31.27
CA GLN A 46 25.95 -10.12 -31.74
C GLN A 46 26.72 -11.24 -32.45
N ASN A 47 26.73 -12.45 -31.90
CA ASN A 47 27.35 -13.60 -32.54
C ASN A 47 26.69 -13.95 -33.87
N THR A 48 25.37 -13.84 -33.96
CA THR A 48 24.63 -14.14 -35.20
C THR A 48 24.94 -13.10 -36.26
N GLU A 49 24.92 -11.82 -35.92
CA GLU A 49 25.26 -10.73 -36.85
C GLU A 49 26.73 -10.77 -37.31
N ALA A 50 27.64 -11.31 -36.49
CA ALA A 50 29.04 -11.49 -36.87
C ALA A 50 29.25 -12.66 -37.84
N ASN A 51 28.42 -13.71 -37.76
CA ASN A 51 28.57 -14.92 -38.57
C ASN A 51 27.77 -14.90 -39.88
N TYR A 52 26.72 -14.09 -39.95
CA TYR A 52 25.80 -14.03 -41.08
C TYR A 52 25.68 -12.60 -41.59
N SER A 53 25.88 -12.42 -42.89
CA SER A 53 25.82 -11.10 -43.56
C SER A 53 24.55 -10.90 -44.38
N GLU A 54 23.73 -11.94 -44.46
CA GLU A 54 22.51 -11.99 -45.22
C GLU A 54 21.46 -11.02 -44.65
N TYR A 55 20.84 -10.26 -45.55
CA TYR A 55 19.84 -9.25 -45.20
C TYR A 55 18.71 -9.80 -44.32
N TYR A 56 18.18 -10.98 -44.66
CA TYR A 56 17.06 -11.57 -43.91
C TYR A 56 17.45 -11.95 -42.47
N VAL A 57 18.71 -12.38 -42.24
CA VAL A 57 19.19 -12.67 -40.89
C VAL A 57 19.28 -11.38 -40.10
N ARG A 58 19.85 -10.33 -40.69
CA ARG A 58 19.97 -9.01 -40.05
C ARG A 58 18.61 -8.40 -39.69
N THR A 59 17.61 -8.55 -40.55
CA THR A 59 16.24 -8.07 -40.23
C THR A 59 15.70 -8.80 -39.00
N VAL A 60 15.80 -10.13 -38.95
CA VAL A 60 15.33 -10.93 -37.82
C VAL A 60 16.10 -10.62 -36.53
N THR A 61 17.43 -10.40 -36.59
CA THR A 61 18.21 -10.00 -35.41
C THR A 61 17.80 -8.62 -34.90
N GLN A 62 17.51 -7.67 -35.79
CA GLN A 62 17.03 -6.33 -35.42
C GLN A 62 15.62 -6.35 -34.80
N GLU A 63 14.71 -7.16 -35.34
CA GLU A 63 13.38 -7.36 -34.76
C GLU A 63 13.49 -7.99 -33.36
N THR A 64 14.33 -9.02 -33.21
CA THR A 64 14.57 -9.68 -31.92
C THR A 64 15.19 -8.71 -30.90
N ALA A 65 16.15 -7.88 -31.32
CA ALA A 65 16.72 -6.84 -30.47
C ALA A 65 15.67 -5.80 -30.02
N SER A 66 14.71 -5.49 -30.89
CA SER A 66 13.63 -4.56 -30.58
C SER A 66 12.65 -5.15 -29.57
N LEU A 67 12.28 -6.43 -29.72
CA LEU A 67 11.47 -7.16 -28.75
C LEU A 67 12.16 -7.26 -27.39
N LEU A 68 13.47 -7.51 -27.37
CA LEU A 68 14.22 -7.57 -26.11
C LEU A 68 14.14 -6.24 -25.34
N ARG A 69 14.26 -5.10 -26.04
CA ARG A 69 14.12 -3.77 -25.42
C ARG A 69 12.71 -3.53 -24.87
N GLU A 70 11.69 -4.03 -25.55
CA GLU A 70 10.31 -3.93 -25.06
C GLU A 70 10.11 -4.75 -23.77
N ILE A 71 10.64 -5.98 -23.74
CA ILE A 71 10.63 -6.81 -22.54
C ILE A 71 11.33 -6.11 -21.37
N GLU A 72 12.51 -5.52 -21.60
CA GLU A 72 13.22 -4.75 -20.57
C GLU A 72 12.42 -3.53 -20.07
N MET A 73 11.71 -2.85 -20.97
CA MET A 73 10.88 -1.71 -20.60
C MET A 73 9.69 -2.14 -19.72
N LEU A 74 9.00 -3.21 -20.10
CA LEU A 74 7.88 -3.76 -19.33
C LEU A 74 8.35 -4.28 -17.97
N ALA A 75 9.51 -4.93 -17.93
CA ALA A 75 10.16 -5.38 -16.71
C ALA A 75 10.42 -4.24 -15.71
N ARG A 76 10.97 -3.13 -16.19
CA ARG A 76 11.24 -1.94 -15.36
C ARG A 76 9.95 -1.35 -14.80
N ARG A 77 8.91 -1.23 -15.63
CA ARG A 77 7.60 -0.76 -15.17
C ARG A 77 7.02 -1.66 -14.07
N LEU A 78 7.17 -2.97 -14.22
CA LEU A 78 6.73 -3.92 -13.21
C LEU A 78 7.58 -3.83 -11.93
N ASP A 79 8.90 -3.64 -12.03
CA ASP A 79 9.78 -3.38 -10.88
C ASP A 79 9.31 -2.16 -10.07
N ASP A 80 9.05 -1.04 -10.76
CA ASP A 80 8.59 0.20 -10.14
C ASP A 80 7.25 -0.02 -9.41
N GLN A 81 6.31 -0.71 -10.05
CA GLN A 81 5.02 -1.04 -9.43
C GLN A 81 5.19 -1.93 -8.20
N MET A 82 6.02 -2.97 -8.27
CA MET A 82 6.29 -3.84 -7.12
C MET A 82 6.94 -3.06 -5.96
N ARG A 83 7.90 -2.19 -6.26
CA ARG A 83 8.56 -1.32 -5.29
C ARG A 83 7.58 -0.39 -4.59
N GLU A 84 6.63 0.19 -5.33
CA GLU A 84 5.56 1.02 -4.78
C GLU A 84 4.67 0.19 -3.83
N LYS A 85 4.26 -1.02 -4.22
CA LYS A 85 3.45 -1.89 -3.36
C LYS A 85 4.19 -2.31 -2.09
N VAL A 86 5.47 -2.66 -2.18
CA VAL A 86 6.31 -2.97 -1.01
C VAL A 86 6.36 -1.77 -0.05
N SER A 87 6.53 -0.57 -0.59
CA SER A 87 6.56 0.67 0.20
C SER A 87 5.22 0.95 0.87
N GLY A 88 4.11 0.77 0.16
CA GLY A 88 2.76 0.89 0.70
C GLY A 88 2.46 -0.10 1.82
N LEU A 89 2.89 -1.35 1.68
CA LEU A 89 2.75 -2.37 2.73
C LEU A 89 3.55 -2.00 3.99
N LYS A 90 4.81 -1.57 3.84
CA LYS A 90 5.65 -1.12 4.97
C LYS A 90 5.07 0.10 5.67
N TYR A 91 4.51 1.04 4.91
CA TYR A 91 3.81 2.19 5.46
C TYR A 91 2.59 1.76 6.26
N ALA A 92 1.74 0.88 5.72
CA ALA A 92 0.56 0.37 6.42
C ALA A 92 0.92 -0.33 7.74
N VAL A 93 1.93 -1.22 7.73
CA VAL A 93 2.45 -1.86 8.96
C VAL A 93 2.84 -0.80 9.99
N SER A 94 3.56 0.23 9.57
CA SER A 94 4.01 1.30 10.47
C SER A 94 2.84 2.09 11.07
N GLN A 95 1.81 2.39 10.27
CA GLN A 95 0.61 3.11 10.73
C GLN A 95 -0.21 2.29 11.74
N TYR A 96 -0.42 1.00 11.46
CA TYR A 96 -1.14 0.14 12.40
C TYR A 96 -0.37 -0.05 13.71
N ALA A 97 0.95 -0.28 13.65
CA ALA A 97 1.77 -0.40 14.85
C ALA A 97 1.79 0.89 15.70
N GLN A 98 1.74 2.07 15.06
CA GLN A 98 1.62 3.34 15.78
C GLN A 98 0.24 3.52 16.42
N THR A 99 -0.82 3.15 15.70
CA THR A 99 -2.20 3.21 16.19
C THR A 99 -2.40 2.30 17.40
N ASP A 100 -1.91 1.05 17.33
CA ASP A 100 -1.98 0.10 18.44
C ASP A 100 -1.28 0.64 19.70
N LYS A 101 -0.09 1.23 19.55
CA LYS A 101 0.63 1.87 20.67
C LYS A 101 -0.13 3.06 21.27
N GLN A 102 -0.82 3.85 20.45
CA GLN A 102 -1.63 4.98 20.94
C GLN A 102 -2.87 4.48 21.69
N VAL A 103 -3.54 3.45 21.18
CA VAL A 103 -4.68 2.81 21.84
C VAL A 103 -4.27 2.21 23.17
N GLU A 104 -3.14 1.49 23.24
CA GLU A 104 -2.60 0.95 24.49
C GLU A 104 -2.32 2.04 25.52
N LYS A 105 -1.69 3.15 25.11
CA LYS A 105 -1.44 4.30 25.99
C LYS A 105 -2.73 4.93 26.51
N LEU A 106 -3.73 5.10 25.66
CA LEU A 106 -5.04 5.64 26.06
C LEU A 106 -5.76 4.70 27.04
N ALA A 107 -5.70 3.38 26.80
CA ALA A 107 -6.26 2.38 27.70
C ALA A 107 -5.58 2.36 29.07
N GLN A 108 -4.27 2.61 29.14
CA GLN A 108 -3.51 2.72 30.41
C GLN A 108 -3.74 4.05 31.13
N THR A 109 -4.03 5.12 30.40
CA THR A 109 -4.24 6.47 30.97
C THR A 109 -5.68 6.67 31.46
N GLN A 110 -6.62 5.79 31.09
CA GLN A 110 -7.99 5.81 31.58
C GLN A 110 -8.06 5.05 32.91
N PRO A 111 -8.09 5.72 34.08
CA PRO A 111 -8.28 5.03 35.33
C PRO A 111 -9.67 4.41 35.28
N SER A 112 -9.80 3.16 35.71
CA SER A 112 -11.09 2.58 36.07
C SER A 112 -11.73 3.47 37.14
N SER A 113 -12.56 4.43 36.73
CA SER A 113 -13.51 5.09 37.62
C SER A 113 -14.65 4.10 37.91
N SER A 114 -14.30 3.00 38.57
CA SER A 114 -15.24 2.15 39.28
C SER A 114 -15.70 2.90 40.53
N LEU A 115 -16.56 3.92 40.34
CA LEU A 115 -17.24 4.61 41.42
C LEU A 115 -18.59 5.17 40.93
N PHE A 116 -19.36 4.37 40.18
CA PHE A 116 -20.81 4.50 40.19
C PHE A 116 -21.35 3.78 41.42
N ASN A 117 -21.21 4.43 42.58
CA ASN A 117 -21.91 4.01 43.78
C ASN A 117 -23.35 4.51 43.66
N HIS A 118 -24.25 3.63 43.23
CA HIS A 118 -25.69 3.89 43.17
C HIS A 118 -26.25 3.95 44.60
N LYS A 119 -26.04 5.06 45.31
CA LYS A 119 -26.81 5.38 46.52
C LYS A 119 -26.81 6.88 46.80
N SER A 120 -27.96 7.46 46.46
CA SER A 120 -28.68 8.52 47.20
C SER A 120 -28.78 9.89 46.52
N PRO A 121 -29.90 10.60 46.75
CA PRO A 121 -30.44 11.59 45.83
C PRO A 121 -30.34 13.03 46.40
N PHE A 122 -30.55 14.02 45.52
CA PHE A 122 -30.72 15.45 45.81
C PHE A 122 -29.53 16.17 46.47
N LEU A 123 -28.98 17.16 45.76
CA LEU A 123 -29.23 18.58 46.07
C LEU A 123 -28.77 19.45 44.89
N ALA A 124 -29.61 20.40 44.56
CA ALA A 124 -29.44 21.37 43.49
C ALA A 124 -28.33 22.39 43.82
N ALA A 125 -27.47 22.66 42.85
CA ALA A 125 -26.76 23.93 42.69
C ALA A 125 -26.86 24.26 41.19
N GLN A 126 -27.94 24.95 40.82
CA GLN A 126 -27.94 26.39 40.52
C GLN A 126 -26.98 26.72 39.38
N TRP A 127 -27.55 26.68 38.17
CA TRP A 127 -26.92 27.17 36.95
C TRP A 127 -27.12 28.69 36.92
N SER A 128 -26.03 29.44 37.08
CA SER A 128 -25.96 30.83 36.66
C SER A 128 -24.53 31.13 36.22
N ASP A 129 -24.40 31.23 34.90
CA ASP A 129 -23.37 31.86 34.07
C ASP A 129 -22.17 32.49 34.79
N ILE A 130 -20.96 32.04 34.44
CA ILE A 130 -19.86 32.91 34.01
C ILE A 130 -19.12 32.22 32.85
N THR A 131 -19.20 32.91 31.74
CA THR A 131 -18.49 32.88 30.48
C THR A 131 -16.98 32.56 30.54
N GLY A 132 -16.51 31.84 29.51
CA GLY A 132 -15.11 31.92 29.07
C GLY A 132 -14.38 30.60 28.90
N ASN A 133 -14.74 29.82 27.88
CA ASN A 133 -13.83 29.26 26.87
C ASN A 133 -14.56 28.22 26.01
N SER A 134 -15.23 28.73 24.99
CA SER A 134 -15.55 27.96 23.80
C SER A 134 -14.25 27.72 23.01
N LEU A 135 -13.84 26.46 22.88
CA LEU A 135 -12.91 26.02 21.84
C LEU A 135 -13.50 24.86 21.03
N TYR A 136 -14.83 24.87 20.85
CA TYR A 136 -15.47 24.23 19.70
C TYR A 136 -15.94 25.33 18.74
N GLY A 137 -15.06 25.70 17.81
CA GLY A 137 -15.44 26.25 16.52
C GLY A 137 -15.66 25.11 15.52
N PRO A 138 -16.55 25.27 14.52
CA PRO A 138 -17.01 24.17 13.68
C PRO A 138 -15.93 23.82 12.64
N ALA A 139 -15.24 22.70 12.82
CA ALA A 139 -14.51 22.09 11.72
C ALA A 139 -15.54 21.45 10.78
N LYS A 140 -15.64 22.04 9.60
CA LYS A 140 -16.49 21.65 8.47
C LYS A 140 -16.56 20.13 8.33
N SER A 141 -17.79 19.64 8.13
CA SER A 141 -18.10 18.33 7.58
C SER A 141 -17.24 18.09 6.33
N THR A 142 -16.10 17.45 6.51
CA THR A 142 -15.39 16.81 5.41
C THR A 142 -16.04 15.46 5.31
N THR A 143 -17.00 15.33 4.39
CA THR A 143 -17.38 14.06 3.81
C THR A 143 -16.09 13.28 3.59
N SER A 144 -15.89 12.21 4.36
CA SER A 144 -14.84 11.26 4.10
C SER A 144 -15.20 10.59 2.78
N GLU A 145 -14.76 11.19 1.68
CA GLU A 145 -14.71 10.44 0.44
C GLU A 145 -13.83 9.21 0.69
N PRO A 146 -14.29 8.01 0.34
CA PRO A 146 -13.41 6.86 0.27
C PRO A 146 -12.29 7.25 -0.69
N PHE A 147 -11.02 7.14 -0.26
CA PHE A 147 -9.92 7.20 -1.20
C PHE A 147 -10.23 6.22 -2.33
N PRO A 148 -10.38 6.68 -3.59
CA PRO A 148 -10.61 5.78 -4.69
C PRO A 148 -9.30 5.07 -4.92
N PHE A 149 -9.16 3.85 -4.42
CA PHE A 149 -8.31 2.90 -5.10
C PHE A 149 -8.91 2.74 -6.49
N PRO A 150 -8.22 3.13 -7.57
CA PRO A 150 -8.73 2.84 -8.88
C PRO A 150 -8.74 1.31 -8.99
N ASN A 151 -9.92 0.73 -9.20
CA ASN A 151 -10.05 -0.67 -9.58
C ASN A 151 -9.47 -0.81 -11.00
N PHE A 152 -8.15 -0.94 -11.10
CA PHE A 152 -7.44 -1.03 -12.39
C PHE A 152 -7.77 -2.31 -13.18
N PHE A 153 -8.48 -3.27 -12.57
CA PHE A 153 -9.05 -4.40 -13.29
C PHE A 153 -10.05 -3.94 -14.38
N GLU A 154 -10.79 -2.85 -14.17
CA GLU A 154 -11.66 -2.28 -15.21
C GLU A 154 -10.89 -1.48 -16.29
N GLN A 155 -9.66 -1.02 -15.99
CA GLN A 155 -8.84 -0.27 -16.96
C GLN A 155 -8.08 -1.19 -17.94
N LEU A 156 -7.88 -2.46 -17.58
CA LEU A 156 -7.29 -3.46 -18.47
C LEU A 156 -8.29 -4.00 -19.50
N GLU A 157 -9.60 -4.01 -19.20
CA GLU A 157 -10.64 -4.41 -20.16
C GLU A 157 -10.88 -3.35 -21.26
N ALA A 158 -10.47 -2.10 -21.05
CA ALA A 158 -10.60 -1.02 -22.03
C ALA A 158 -9.57 -1.08 -23.18
N PHE A 159 -8.54 -1.94 -23.09
CA PHE A 159 -7.52 -2.12 -24.15
C PHE A 159 -7.83 -3.27 -25.12
N GLN A 160 -8.95 -3.98 -24.94
CA GLN A 160 -9.40 -5.07 -25.81
C GLN A 160 -10.61 -4.71 -26.72
N ARG A 161 -10.86 -3.42 -26.97
CA ARG A 161 -11.75 -2.96 -28.05
C ARG A 161 -10.98 -2.11 -29.03
#